data_AF-A0A2X3IN93-F1
#
_entry.id   AF-A0A2X3IN93-F1
#
_cell.length_a   1.000
_cell.length_b   1.000
_cell.length_c   1.000
_cell.angle_alpha   90.00
_cell.angle_beta   90.00
_cell.angle_gamma   90.00
#
_symmetry.space_group_name_H-M   'P 1'
#
loop_
_entity.id
_entity.type
_entity.pdbx_description
1 polymer ?
#
loop_
_entity_poly.entity_id
_entity_poly.type
_entity_poly.pdbx_seq_one_letter_code
_entity_poly.pdbx_strand_id
1 'polypeptide(L)'
;MQVLIGAGLLLIVLGLFTLFSYKAPHGMKAMGALAGAACASFLVEAFHSSFFGNVLNIEFLKKIGDVNGSLGGVAVAILVPLALGVSPVYAFGKNTRDFNHGMNCHDIC
;
A
#
# COMPACT_ATOMS: atom_id res chain seq x y z
N MET A 1 -0.37 6.03 -29.77
CA MET A 1 0.90 6.37 -29.08
C MET A 1 0.77 6.27 -27.55
N GLN A 2 -0.34 6.68 -26.92
CA GLN A 2 -0.51 6.54 -25.46
C GLN A 2 -0.49 5.09 -24.94
N VAL A 3 -1.04 4.11 -25.66
CA VAL A 3 -1.09 2.72 -25.17
C VAL A 3 0.31 2.10 -25.06
N LEU A 4 1.22 2.44 -25.98
CA LEU A 4 2.60 1.99 -25.94
C LEU A 4 3.36 2.61 -24.76
N ILE A 5 3.07 3.87 -24.45
CA ILE A 5 3.66 4.57 -23.30
C ILE A 5 3.09 4.06 -21.97
N GLY A 6 1.79 3.76 -21.91
CA GLY A 6 1.14 3.17 -20.74
C GLY A 6 1.63 1.75 -20.47
N ALA A 7 1.72 0.92 -21.52
CA ALA A 7 2.26 -0.43 -21.42
C ALA A 7 3.75 -0.44 -21.05
N GLY A 8 4.53 0.50 -21.59
CA GLY A 8 5.94 0.68 -21.22
C GLY A 8 6.11 1.11 -19.76
N LEU A 9 5.31 2.06 -19.28
CA LEU A 9 5.33 2.52 -17.88
C LEU A 9 4.92 1.39 -16.92
N LEU A 10 3.93 0.58 -17.30
CA LEU A 10 3.51 -0.60 -16.53
C LEU A 10 4.64 -1.62 -16.43
N LEU A 11 5.35 -1.90 -17.53
CA LEU A 11 6.50 -2.83 -17.51
C LEU A 11 7.64 -2.30 -16.62
N ILE A 12 7.93 -1.00 -16.67
CA ILE A 12 8.95 -0.38 -15.82
C ILE A 12 8.58 -0.51 -14.35
N VAL A 13 7.33 -0.19 -13.97
CA VAL A 13 6.92 -0.26 -12.56
C VAL A 13 6.87 -1.71 -12.05
N LEU A 14 6.42 -2.68 -12.88
CA LEU A 14 6.46 -4.11 -12.53
C LEU A 14 7.91 -4.59 -12.34
N GLY A 15 8.83 -4.14 -13.20
CA GLY A 15 10.26 -4.44 -13.09
C GLY A 15 10.86 -3.89 -11.79
N LEU A 16 10.56 -2.64 -11.45
CA LEU A 16 10.99 -2.04 -10.17
C LEU A 16 10.40 -2.79 -8.96
N PHE A 17 9.12 -3.15 -8.99
CA PHE A 17 8.49 -3.92 -7.92
C PHE A 17 9.10 -5.31 -7.75
N THR A 18 9.46 -5.96 -8.85
CA THR A 18 10.14 -7.26 -8.85
C THR A 18 11.54 -7.11 -8.25
N LEU A 19 12.30 -6.10 -8.66
CA LEU A 19 13.63 -5.82 -8.13
C LEU A 19 13.59 -5.54 -6.61
N PHE A 20 12.63 -4.73 -6.15
CA PHE A 20 12.41 -4.45 -4.74
C PHE A 20 12.00 -5.70 -3.96
N SER A 21 11.14 -6.54 -4.52
CA SER A 21 10.65 -7.78 -3.88
C SER A 21 11.75 -8.83 -3.70
N TYR A 22 12.71 -8.91 -4.63
CA TYR A 22 13.81 -9.87 -4.58
C TYR A 22 15.06 -9.38 -3.84
N LYS A 23 15.36 -8.06 -3.88
CA LYS A 23 16.61 -7.52 -3.32
C LYS A 23 16.47 -7.01 -1.88
N ALA A 24 15.26 -6.73 -1.41
CA ALA A 24 15.02 -6.33 -0.02
C ALA A 24 14.64 -7.55 0.86
N PRO A 25 15.23 -7.70 2.05
CA PRO A 25 14.80 -8.72 3.01
C PRO A 25 13.31 -8.48 3.35
N HIS A 26 12.49 -9.53 3.21
CA HIS A 26 11.03 -9.50 3.41
C HIS A 26 10.22 -8.59 2.46
N GLY A 27 10.79 -8.18 1.31
CA GLY A 27 10.13 -7.31 0.34
C GLY A 27 8.77 -7.81 -0.17
N MET A 28 8.62 -9.12 -0.40
CA MET A 28 7.34 -9.71 -0.83
C MET A 28 6.21 -9.56 0.19
N LYS A 29 6.50 -9.69 1.50
CA LYS A 29 5.48 -9.53 2.56
C LYS A 29 5.05 -8.07 2.68
N ALA A 30 6.02 -7.15 2.66
CA ALA A 30 5.77 -5.71 2.69
C ALA A 30 4.98 -5.23 1.45
N MET A 31 5.37 -5.69 0.25
CA MET A 31 4.71 -5.28 -0.99
C MET A 31 3.27 -5.83 -1.05
N GLY A 32 3.03 -7.07 -0.61
CA GLY A 32 1.68 -7.64 -0.53
C GLY A 32 0.76 -6.84 0.39
N ALA A 33 1.25 -6.44 1.57
CA ALA A 33 0.49 -5.60 2.50
C ALA A 33 0.21 -4.20 1.92
N LEU A 34 1.21 -3.60 1.26
CA LEU A 34 1.06 -2.32 0.58
C LEU A 34 0.01 -2.38 -0.55
N ALA A 35 0.07 -3.44 -1.37
CA ALA A 35 -0.89 -3.66 -2.45
C ALA A 35 -2.30 -3.89 -1.92
N GLY A 36 -2.47 -4.69 -0.86
CA GLY A 36 -3.77 -4.93 -0.23
C GLY A 36 -4.41 -3.66 0.33
N ALA A 37 -3.62 -2.83 1.04
CA ALA A 37 -4.09 -1.56 1.58
C ALA A 37 -4.42 -0.53 0.48
N ALA A 38 -3.59 -0.46 -0.56
CA ALA A 38 -3.83 0.41 -1.72
C ALA A 38 -5.08 -0.04 -2.50
N CYS A 39 -5.25 -1.33 -2.75
CA CYS A 39 -6.47 -1.86 -3.38
C CYS A 39 -7.71 -1.55 -2.55
N ALA A 40 -7.70 -1.76 -1.23
CA ALA A 40 -8.86 -1.46 -0.39
C ALA A 40 -9.27 0.03 -0.43
N SER A 41 -8.28 0.94 -0.49
CA SER A 41 -8.50 2.40 -0.45
C SER A 41 -8.81 3.00 -1.83
N PHE A 42 -8.14 2.52 -2.88
CA PHE A 42 -8.32 3.00 -4.24
C PHE A 42 -9.57 2.40 -4.90
N LEU A 43 -9.91 1.14 -4.58
CA LEU A 43 -11.13 0.50 -5.08
C LEU A 43 -12.35 1.29 -4.63
N VAL A 44 -12.45 1.63 -3.34
CA VAL A 44 -13.60 2.40 -2.81
C VAL A 44 -13.67 3.85 -3.35
N GLU A 45 -12.54 4.51 -3.58
CA GLU A 45 -12.48 5.82 -4.25
C GLU A 45 -12.98 5.73 -5.70
N ALA A 46 -12.53 4.72 -6.45
CA ALA A 46 -12.90 4.49 -7.85
C ALA A 46 -14.36 4.07 -8.00
N PHE A 47 -14.89 3.24 -7.09
CA PHE A 47 -16.31 2.90 -7.03
C PHE A 47 -17.14 4.15 -6.78
N HIS A 48 -16.78 4.98 -5.79
CA HIS A 48 -17.56 6.17 -5.49
C HIS A 48 -17.51 7.22 -6.61
N SER A 49 -16.34 7.40 -7.22
CA SER A 49 -16.17 8.30 -8.36
C SER A 49 -16.93 7.84 -9.60
N SER A 50 -16.92 6.55 -9.91
CA SER A 50 -17.57 6.02 -11.13
C SER A 50 -19.08 5.84 -10.98
N PHE A 51 -19.57 5.37 -9.83
CA PHE A 51 -21.00 5.19 -9.59
C PHE A 51 -21.70 6.50 -9.19
N PHE A 52 -21.20 7.22 -8.17
CA PHE A 52 -21.90 8.41 -7.67
C PHE A 52 -21.57 9.68 -8.47
N GLY A 53 -20.38 9.76 -9.07
CA GLY A 53 -20.01 10.87 -9.94
C GLY A 53 -20.74 10.88 -11.29
N ASN A 54 -21.03 9.71 -11.86
CA ASN A 54 -21.60 9.60 -13.20
C ASN A 54 -23.11 9.24 -13.22
N VAL A 55 -23.67 8.63 -12.17
CA VAL A 55 -25.07 8.14 -12.18
C VAL A 55 -25.99 8.89 -11.21
N LEU A 56 -25.48 9.39 -10.07
CA LEU A 56 -26.32 9.95 -9.01
C LEU A 56 -26.03 11.42 -8.63
N ASN A 57 -24.98 12.05 -9.17
CA ASN A 57 -24.61 13.48 -9.02
C ASN A 57 -24.64 14.01 -7.56
N ILE A 58 -24.21 13.20 -6.59
CA ILE A 58 -24.20 13.55 -5.16
C ILE A 58 -22.77 13.80 -4.69
N GLU A 59 -22.46 15.05 -4.31
CA GLU A 59 -21.10 15.50 -3.94
C GLU A 59 -20.58 14.89 -2.62
N PHE A 60 -21.50 14.57 -1.69
CA PHE A 60 -21.17 13.97 -0.39
C PHE A 60 -20.44 12.62 -0.53
N LEU A 61 -20.86 11.79 -1.50
CA LEU A 61 -20.31 10.44 -1.67
C LEU A 61 -18.96 10.45 -2.38
N LYS A 62 -18.71 11.46 -3.21
CA LYS A 62 -17.38 11.73 -3.76
C LYS A 62 -16.39 12.06 -2.63
N LYS A 63 -16.83 12.83 -1.62
CA LYS A 63 -15.99 13.19 -0.48
C LYS A 63 -15.63 12.00 0.43
N ILE A 64 -16.53 11.02 0.58
CA ILE A 64 -16.23 9.78 1.31
C ILE A 64 -15.15 8.96 0.57
N GLY A 65 -15.23 8.91 -0.77
CA GLY A 65 -14.22 8.26 -1.61
C GLY A 65 -12.83 8.89 -1.45
N ASP A 66 -12.76 10.23 -1.53
CA ASP A 66 -11.51 11.01 -1.40
C ASP A 66 -10.86 10.85 -0.01
N VAL A 67 -11.68 10.82 1.05
CA VAL A 67 -11.21 10.54 2.42
C VAL A 67 -10.63 9.13 2.53
N ASN A 68 -11.27 8.13 1.90
CA ASN A 68 -10.73 6.76 1.90
C ASN A 68 -9.44 6.63 1.10
N GLY A 69 -9.31 7.30 -0.05
CA GLY A 69 -8.08 7.32 -0.84
C GLY A 69 -6.91 7.95 -0.06
N SER A 70 -7.17 9.06 0.63
CA SER A 70 -6.19 9.73 1.51
C SER A 70 -5.69 8.85 2.66
N LEU A 71 -6.56 7.99 3.21
CA LEU A 71 -6.21 7.06 4.30
C LEU A 71 -5.33 5.89 3.84
N GLY A 72 -5.22 5.63 2.53
CA GLY A 72 -4.42 4.53 1.99
C GLY A 72 -2.95 4.60 2.40
N GLY A 73 -2.35 5.79 2.40
CA GLY A 73 -0.96 5.97 2.84
C GLY A 73 -0.74 5.66 4.33
N VAL A 74 -1.69 6.06 5.18
CA VAL A 74 -1.66 5.79 6.63
C VAL A 74 -1.87 4.30 6.91
N ALA A 75 -2.80 3.66 6.19
CA ALA A 75 -3.05 2.22 6.29
C ALA A 75 -1.80 1.41 5.90
N VAL A 76 -1.13 1.78 4.81
CA VAL A 76 0.14 1.18 4.38
C VAL A 76 1.23 1.36 5.44
N ALA A 77 1.35 2.56 6.02
CA ALA A 77 2.35 2.84 7.05
C ALA A 77 2.22 1.96 8.30
N ILE A 78 1.02 1.47 8.60
CA ILE A 78 0.75 0.61 9.76
C ILE A 78 0.79 -0.88 9.37
N LEU A 79 0.20 -1.26 8.24
CA LEU A 79 0.09 -2.65 7.79
C LEU A 79 1.40 -3.23 7.28
N VAL A 80 2.29 -2.42 6.69
CA VAL A 80 3.60 -2.90 6.18
C VAL A 80 4.51 -3.36 7.33
N PRO A 81 4.74 -2.58 8.41
CA PRO A 81 5.48 -3.05 9.58
C PRO A 81 4.82 -4.29 10.23
N LEU A 82 3.49 -4.33 10.28
CA LEU A 82 2.74 -5.46 10.83
C LEU A 82 2.98 -6.75 10.03
N ALA A 83 2.97 -6.66 8.69
CA ALA A 83 3.26 -7.78 7.80
C ALA A 83 4.74 -8.23 7.83
N LEU A 84 5.64 -7.36 8.29
CA LEU A 84 7.04 -7.66 8.55
C LEU A 84 7.28 -8.24 9.95
N GLY A 85 6.24 -8.38 10.78
CA GLY A 85 6.31 -8.96 12.13
C GLY A 85 6.78 -8.00 13.22
N VAL A 86 6.86 -6.70 12.94
CA VAL A 86 7.25 -5.68 13.93
C VAL A 86 6.03 -4.94 14.48
N SER A 87 6.06 -4.55 15.76
CA SER A 87 4.97 -3.73 16.33
C SER A 87 5.00 -2.31 15.74
N PRO A 88 3.84 -1.71 15.38
CA PRO A 88 3.76 -0.40 14.74
C PRO A 88 4.50 0.72 15.48
N VAL A 89 4.60 0.63 16.81
CA VAL A 89 5.31 1.60 17.67
C VAL A 89 6.81 1.68 17.33
N TYR A 90 7.43 0.59 16.87
CA TYR A 90 8.84 0.60 16.48
C TYR A 90 9.10 1.35 15.18
N ALA A 91 8.10 1.44 14.29
CA ALA A 91 8.22 2.15 13.01
C ALA A 91 8.26 3.68 13.16
N PHE A 92 7.70 4.23 14.25
CA PHE A 92 7.64 5.67 14.49
C PHE A 92 8.78 6.20 15.38
N GLY A 93 9.48 5.34 16.13
CA GLY A 93 10.29 5.81 17.26
C GLY A 93 11.65 5.17 17.51
N LYS A 94 12.09 4.14 16.74
CA LYS A 94 13.34 3.42 17.07
C LYS A 94 14.32 3.30 15.89
N ASN A 95 15.60 3.26 16.25
CA ASN A 95 16.73 3.08 15.34
C ASN A 95 16.66 1.72 14.62
N THR A 96 17.26 1.58 13.44
CA THR A 96 17.23 0.36 12.60
C THR A 96 17.69 -0.93 13.31
N ARG A 97 18.41 -0.82 14.43
CA ARG A 97 18.83 -1.97 15.25
C ARG A 97 17.68 -2.65 16.02
N ASP A 98 16.67 -1.90 16.44
CA ASP A 98 15.48 -2.46 17.10
C ASP A 98 14.53 -3.14 16.10
N PHE A 99 14.50 -2.64 14.86
CA PHE A 99 13.77 -3.27 13.75
C PHE A 99 14.25 -4.70 13.48
N ASN A 100 15.57 -4.93 13.50
CA ASN A 100 16.14 -6.25 13.27
C ASN A 100 15.84 -7.24 14.42
N HIS A 101 15.74 -6.74 15.66
CA HIS A 101 15.41 -7.58 16.81
C HIS A 101 13.92 -7.94 16.86
N GLY A 102 13.03 -7.04 16.42
CA GLY A 102 11.60 -7.33 16.27
C GLY A 102 11.31 -8.42 15.22
N MET A 103 12.06 -8.45 14.12
CA MET A 103 11.96 -9.52 13.12
C MET A 103 12.48 -10.88 13.64
N ASN A 104 13.46 -10.88 14.55
CA ASN A 104 14.04 -12.10 15.14
C ASN A 104 13.19 -12.70 16.29
N CYS A 105 12.45 -11.87 17.04
CA CYS A 105 11.58 -12.37 18.11
C CYS A 105 10.31 -13.09 17.62
N HIS A 106 9.96 -12.99 16.33
CA HIS A 106 8.81 -13.72 15.77
C HIS A 106 9.15 -15.19 15.47
N ASP A 107 10.41 -15.62 15.54
CA ASP A 107 10.81 -17.04 15.48
C ASP A 107 10.80 -17.74 16.87
N ILE A 108 10.30 -17.08 17.93
CA ILE A 108 10.16 -17.66 19.28
C ILE A 108 8.69 -18.02 19.60
N CYS A 109 7.85 -18.21 18.59
CA CYS A 109 6.57 -18.91 18.78
C CYS A 109 6.26 -19.87 17.63
#